data_AF-A0A9E2AJP9-F1
#
_entry.id   AF-A0A9E2AJP9-F1
#
_cell.length_a   1.000
_cell.length_b   1.000
_cell.length_c   1.000
_cell.angle_alpha   90.00
_cell.angle_beta   90.00
_cell.angle_gamma   90.00
#
_symmetry.space_group_name_H-M   'P 1'
#
loop_
_entity.id
_entity.type
_entity.pdbx_description
1 polymer ?
#
loop_
_entity_poly.entity_id
_entity_poly.type
_entity_poly.pdbx_seq_one_letter_code
_entity_poly.pdbx_strand_id
1 'polypeptide(L)'
;MGLTYEQIKTVIDPPPSPKLLSIFNDLEKKIAQHPSCVTEEYPFEHLANIGNFCITASSIQSKYIALILGKHVETSFPTDVMQQIFNIDPSVKLQFAKIKGLEYDGCISCVHEENGFFDLQKIYDMIYLTK
;
A
#
# COMPACT_ATOMS: atom_id res chain seq x y z
N MET A 1 10.57 8.56 -7.75
CA MET A 1 11.80 7.83 -8.19
C MET A 1 11.60 6.41 -7.68
N GLY A 2 11.43 5.41 -8.55
CA GLY A 2 11.05 4.05 -8.14
C GLY A 2 12.24 3.24 -7.61
N LEU A 3 11.98 2.23 -6.79
CA LEU A 3 13.00 1.32 -6.28
C LEU A 3 13.49 0.42 -7.42
N THR A 4 14.82 0.35 -7.64
CA THR A 4 15.39 -0.55 -8.64
C THR A 4 15.62 -1.95 -8.07
N TYR A 5 15.59 -2.96 -8.94
CA TYR A 5 15.75 -4.35 -8.51
C TYR A 5 17.12 -4.61 -7.87
N GLU A 6 18.17 -4.00 -8.41
CA GLU A 6 19.52 -4.14 -7.88
C GLU A 6 19.66 -3.50 -6.48
N GLN A 7 18.98 -2.38 -6.20
CA GLN A 7 18.92 -1.84 -4.84
C GLN A 7 18.22 -2.80 -3.88
N ILE A 8 17.08 -3.36 -4.29
CA ILE A 8 16.28 -4.25 -3.43
C ILE A 8 17.01 -5.55 -3.08
N LYS A 9 17.73 -6.14 -4.03
CA LYS A 9 18.53 -7.35 -3.80
C LYS A 9 19.61 -7.20 -2.74
N THR A 10 20.09 -5.97 -2.50
CA THR A 10 21.12 -5.73 -1.47
C THR A 10 20.57 -5.69 -0.05
N VAL A 11 19.25 -5.52 0.12
CA VAL A 11 18.60 -5.31 1.42
C VAL A 11 17.58 -6.40 1.79
N ILE A 12 17.05 -7.13 0.81
CA ILE A 12 16.05 -8.18 1.02
C ILE A 12 16.58 -9.49 0.45
N ASP A 13 16.75 -10.49 1.31
CA ASP A 13 17.21 -11.85 0.96
C ASP A 13 16.24 -12.91 1.51
N PRO A 14 15.63 -13.77 0.65
CA PRO A 14 15.73 -13.75 -0.82
C PRO A 14 15.02 -12.52 -1.41
N PRO A 15 15.47 -11.96 -2.55
CA PRO A 15 14.82 -10.81 -3.14
C PRO A 15 13.40 -11.15 -3.64
N PRO A 16 12.47 -10.18 -3.64
CA PRO A 16 11.19 -10.35 -4.33
C PRO A 16 11.39 -10.62 -5.82
N SER A 17 10.35 -11.10 -6.49
CA SER A 17 10.39 -11.19 -7.94
C SER A 17 10.45 -9.78 -8.57
N PRO A 18 11.12 -9.62 -9.74
CA PRO A 18 11.08 -8.37 -10.49
C PRO A 18 9.65 -7.90 -10.79
N LYS A 19 8.72 -8.85 -10.91
CA LYS A 19 7.31 -8.61 -11.12
C LYS A 19 6.65 -7.92 -9.93
N LEU A 20 6.83 -8.45 -8.71
CA LEU A 20 6.29 -7.82 -7.50
C LEU A 20 6.85 -6.41 -7.31
N LEU A 21 8.14 -6.21 -7.59
CA LEU A 21 8.74 -4.89 -7.55
C LEU A 21 8.12 -3.93 -8.59
N SER A 22 7.85 -4.40 -9.80
CA SER A 22 7.19 -3.59 -10.83
C SER A 22 5.79 -3.17 -10.37
N ILE A 23 4.99 -4.12 -9.84
CA ILE A 23 3.64 -3.84 -9.35
C ILE A 23 3.69 -2.83 -8.20
N PHE A 24 4.65 -2.98 -7.28
CA PHE A 24 4.84 -2.05 -6.17
C PHE A 24 5.11 -0.63 -6.65
N ASN A 25 6.11 -0.46 -7.53
CA ASN A 25 6.46 0.85 -8.08
C ASN A 25 5.30 1.48 -8.86
N ASP A 26 4.56 0.67 -9.62
CA ASP A 26 3.41 1.15 -10.41
C ASP A 26 2.23 1.59 -9.52
N LEU A 27 1.89 0.80 -8.49
CA LEU A 27 0.83 1.13 -7.55
C LEU A 27 1.18 2.39 -6.76
N GLU A 28 2.36 2.42 -6.14
CA GLU A 28 2.79 3.56 -5.33
C GLU A 28 2.81 4.84 -6.16
N LYS A 29 3.35 4.78 -7.39
CA LYS A 29 3.38 5.92 -8.30
C LYS A 29 1.99 6.38 -8.71
N LYS A 30 1.12 5.48 -9.17
CA LYS A 30 -0.22 5.87 -9.67
C LYS A 30 -1.09 6.46 -8.55
N ILE A 31 -1.01 5.86 -7.36
CA ILE A 31 -1.73 6.33 -6.18
C ILE A 31 -1.20 7.69 -5.73
N ALA A 32 0.13 7.84 -5.60
CA ALA A 32 0.74 9.11 -5.16
C ALA A 32 0.52 10.26 -6.16
N GLN A 33 0.29 9.96 -7.44
CA GLN A 33 -0.01 10.95 -8.47
C GLN A 33 -1.50 11.34 -8.53
N HIS A 34 -2.37 10.67 -7.77
CA HIS A 34 -3.79 11.00 -7.75
C HIS A 34 -4.00 12.40 -7.12
N PRO A 35 -4.84 13.28 -7.68
CA PRO A 35 -5.02 14.65 -7.18
C PRO A 35 -5.46 14.75 -5.71
N SER A 36 -6.18 13.75 -5.22
CA SER A 36 -6.63 13.65 -3.82
C SER A 36 -5.66 12.91 -2.90
N CYS A 37 -4.50 12.46 -3.40
CA CYS A 37 -3.46 11.89 -2.56
C CYS A 37 -2.65 13.02 -1.91
N VAL A 38 -2.73 13.13 -0.60
CA VAL A 38 -1.92 14.08 0.18
C VAL A 38 -0.53 13.47 0.38
N THR A 39 0.49 14.15 -0.15
CA THR A 39 1.90 13.77 -0.02
C THR A 39 2.72 14.76 0.81
N GLU A 40 2.05 15.71 1.47
CA GLU A 40 2.66 16.79 2.24
C GLU A 40 3.18 16.30 3.61
N GLU A 41 4.00 17.13 4.26
CA GLU A 41 4.41 16.92 5.65
C GLU A 41 3.15 17.06 6.54
N TYR A 42 2.88 16.08 7.41
CA TYR A 42 1.63 15.98 8.21
C TYR A 42 0.35 15.78 7.38
N PRO A 43 0.27 14.69 6.59
CA PRO A 43 -0.84 14.49 5.65
C PRO A 43 -2.22 14.42 6.33
N PHE A 44 -2.26 14.00 7.60
CA PHE A 44 -3.46 13.86 8.42
C PHE A 44 -4.26 15.16 8.59
N GLU A 45 -3.60 16.33 8.59
CA GLU A 45 -4.26 17.63 8.71
C GLU A 45 -5.11 17.96 7.46
N HIS A 46 -4.76 17.38 6.32
CA HIS A 46 -5.42 17.63 5.04
C HIS A 46 -6.43 16.53 4.63
N LEU A 47 -6.55 15.47 5.43
CA LEU A 47 -7.46 14.35 5.15
C LEU A 47 -8.92 14.63 5.50
N ALA A 48 -9.19 15.66 6.30
CA ALA A 48 -10.56 16.07 6.66
C ALA A 48 -11.37 16.57 5.45
N ASN A 49 -10.70 16.95 4.36
CA ASN A 49 -11.35 17.33 3.11
C ASN A 49 -11.91 16.10 2.38
N ILE A 50 -13.13 16.23 1.84
CA ILE A 50 -13.84 15.12 1.20
C ILE A 50 -13.03 14.53 0.04
N GLY A 51 -12.77 13.22 0.11
CA GLY A 51 -12.08 12.46 -0.94
C GLY A 51 -10.57 12.43 -0.82
N ASN A 52 -9.98 13.19 0.10
CA ASN A 52 -8.55 13.14 0.36
C ASN A 52 -8.15 11.86 1.09
N PHE A 53 -6.99 11.35 0.73
CA PHE A 53 -6.36 10.17 1.33
C PHE A 53 -4.84 10.29 1.25
N CYS A 54 -4.09 9.41 1.89
CA CYS A 54 -2.65 9.33 1.74
C CYS A 54 -2.16 7.88 1.77
N ILE A 55 -0.96 7.64 1.23
CA ILE A 55 -0.22 6.40 1.48
C ILE A 55 0.45 6.57 2.85
N THR A 56 -0.03 5.84 3.85
CA THR A 56 0.46 5.95 5.23
C THR A 56 1.71 5.11 5.45
N ALA A 57 1.85 4.01 4.70
CA ALA A 57 3.06 3.20 4.65
C ALA A 57 3.04 2.28 3.43
N SER A 58 4.22 1.91 2.96
CA SER A 58 4.43 0.89 1.93
C SER A 58 5.55 -0.04 2.39
N SER A 59 5.46 -1.33 2.03
CA SER A 59 6.46 -2.33 2.39
C SER A 59 6.67 -3.30 1.25
N ILE A 60 7.94 -3.60 0.97
CA ILE A 60 8.36 -4.64 0.04
C ILE A 60 9.12 -5.70 0.82
N GLN A 61 8.73 -6.95 0.64
CA GLN A 61 9.33 -8.12 1.28
C GLN A 61 9.60 -9.19 0.23
N SER A 62 10.39 -10.21 0.58
CA SER A 62 10.77 -11.31 -0.32
C SER A 62 9.60 -11.97 -1.04
N LYS A 63 8.44 -12.06 -0.39
CA LYS A 63 7.30 -12.85 -0.88
C LYS A 63 6.05 -12.05 -1.16
N TYR A 64 6.00 -10.81 -0.71
CA TYR A 64 4.83 -9.97 -0.82
C TYR A 64 5.21 -8.50 -0.83
N ILE A 65 4.29 -7.69 -1.32
CA ILE A 65 4.30 -6.24 -1.18
C ILE A 65 3.04 -5.82 -0.45
N ALA A 66 3.12 -4.76 0.34
CA ALA A 66 1.99 -4.21 1.07
C ALA A 66 1.93 -2.69 0.90
N LEU A 67 0.72 -2.18 0.70
CA LEU A 67 0.43 -0.75 0.73
C LEU A 67 -0.66 -0.50 1.76
N ILE A 68 -0.49 0.55 2.54
CA ILE A 68 -1.43 1.01 3.54
C ILE A 68 -1.86 2.42 3.18
N LEU A 69 -3.17 2.61 3.07
CA LEU A 69 -3.79 3.89 2.77
C LEU A 69 -4.55 4.38 4.00
N GLY A 70 -4.54 5.68 4.21
CA GLY A 70 -5.28 6.37 5.26
C GLY A 70 -6.22 7.41 4.68
N LYS A 71 -7.36 7.59 5.34
CA LYS A 71 -8.35 8.64 5.06
C LYS A 71 -9.00 9.08 6.38
N HIS A 72 -9.67 10.23 6.39
CA HIS A 72 -10.52 10.58 7.52
C HIS A 72 -11.72 9.60 7.62
N VAL A 73 -12.24 9.36 8.84
CA VAL A 73 -13.37 8.44 9.06
C VAL A 73 -14.64 8.87 8.31
N GLU A 74 -14.85 10.17 8.16
CA GLU A 74 -16.03 10.74 7.48
C GLU A 74 -15.95 10.72 5.95
N THR A 75 -14.79 10.39 5.37
CA THR A 75 -14.59 10.38 3.92
C THR A 75 -14.55 8.96 3.36
N SER A 76 -14.49 8.83 2.04
CA SER A 76 -14.29 7.55 1.35
C SER A 76 -13.09 7.65 0.42
N PHE A 77 -12.40 6.52 0.20
CA PHE A 77 -11.37 6.47 -0.83
C PHE A 77 -11.98 6.73 -2.21
N PRO A 78 -11.31 7.49 -3.10
CA PRO A 78 -11.72 7.63 -4.48
C PRO A 78 -11.91 6.27 -5.16
N THR A 79 -12.97 6.12 -5.95
CA THR A 79 -13.33 4.83 -6.55
C THR A 79 -12.27 4.34 -7.52
N ASP A 80 -11.67 5.24 -8.29
CA ASP A 80 -10.58 4.95 -9.23
C ASP A 80 -9.30 4.50 -8.52
N VAL A 81 -8.98 5.06 -7.35
CA VAL A 81 -7.87 4.58 -6.50
C VAL A 81 -8.13 3.15 -6.04
N MET A 82 -9.35 2.85 -5.58
CA MET A 82 -9.70 1.48 -5.20
C MET A 82 -9.63 0.53 -6.40
N GLN A 83 -10.09 0.97 -7.58
CA GLN A 83 -9.97 0.18 -8.81
C GLN A 83 -8.51 -0.11 -9.18
N GLN A 84 -7.57 0.82 -8.97
CA GLN A 84 -6.15 0.56 -9.20
C GLN A 84 -5.63 -0.59 -8.32
N ILE A 85 -6.09 -0.69 -7.06
CA ILE A 85 -5.70 -1.76 -6.14
C ILE A 85 -6.33 -3.09 -6.54
N PHE A 86 -7.59 -3.10 -6.95
CA PHE A 86 -8.31 -4.32 -7.29
C PHE A 86 -8.02 -4.84 -8.72
N ASN A 87 -7.54 -3.99 -9.61
CA ASN A 87 -7.25 -4.33 -11.01
C ASN A 87 -5.75 -4.55 -11.27
N ILE A 88 -5.10 -5.29 -10.36
CA ILE A 88 -3.72 -5.74 -10.54
C ILE A 88 -3.65 -6.96 -11.47
N ASP A 89 -2.44 -7.29 -11.92
CA ASP A 89 -2.19 -8.46 -12.78
C ASP A 89 -2.86 -9.74 -12.20
N PRO A 90 -3.71 -10.44 -12.98
CA PRO A 90 -4.49 -11.58 -12.47
C PRO A 90 -3.65 -12.80 -12.09
N SER A 91 -2.37 -12.83 -12.46
CA SER A 91 -1.46 -13.91 -12.07
C SER A 91 -0.80 -13.72 -10.71
N VAL A 92 -1.02 -12.58 -10.06
CA VAL A 92 -0.69 -12.40 -8.63
C VAL A 92 -1.96 -12.42 -7.79
N LYS A 93 -1.82 -12.69 -6.50
CA LYS A 93 -2.94 -12.69 -5.55
C LYS A 93 -3.01 -11.34 -4.83
N LEU A 94 -4.23 -10.86 -4.63
CA LEU A 94 -4.53 -9.69 -3.81
C LEU A 94 -5.26 -10.14 -2.55
N GLN A 95 -4.76 -9.70 -1.40
CA GLN A 95 -5.49 -9.69 -0.14
C GLN A 95 -5.76 -8.25 0.26
N PHE A 96 -6.96 -7.99 0.75
CA PHE A 96 -7.40 -6.65 1.12
C PHE A 96 -8.18 -6.68 2.43
N ALA A 97 -7.88 -5.75 3.33
CA ALA A 97 -8.66 -5.54 4.55
C ALA A 97 -8.82 -4.04 4.84
N LYS A 98 -9.95 -3.71 5.46
CA LYS A 98 -10.22 -2.37 5.98
C LYS A 98 -9.63 -2.23 7.38
N ILE A 99 -9.07 -1.07 7.68
CA ILE A 99 -8.57 -0.69 9.00
C ILE A 99 -9.53 0.37 9.53
N LYS A 100 -10.02 0.18 10.75
CA LYS A 100 -10.84 1.19 11.45
C LYS A 100 -10.00 1.89 12.49
N GLY A 101 -10.05 3.21 12.51
CA GLY A 101 -9.44 4.02 13.57
C GLY A 101 -10.45 4.95 14.23
N LEU A 102 -9.96 5.80 15.13
CA LEU A 102 -10.80 6.78 15.84
C LEU A 102 -11.09 8.01 14.97
N GLU A 103 -10.06 8.60 14.39
CA GLU A 103 -10.15 9.79 13.53
C GLU A 103 -9.84 9.48 12.07
N TYR A 104 -9.04 8.42 11.84
CA TYR A 104 -8.61 8.00 10.52
C TYR A 104 -8.92 6.53 10.30
N ASP A 105 -9.64 6.25 9.22
CA ASP A 105 -9.78 4.90 8.68
C ASP A 105 -8.64 4.62 7.71
N GLY A 106 -8.48 3.34 7.37
CA GLY A 106 -7.54 2.95 6.34
C GLY A 106 -7.92 1.67 5.63
N CYS A 107 -6.99 1.22 4.80
CA CYS A 107 -7.00 -0.14 4.29
C CYS A 107 -5.58 -0.63 4.05
N ILE A 108 -5.41 -1.94 4.10
CA ILE A 108 -4.19 -2.63 3.72
C ILE A 108 -4.48 -3.49 2.49
N SER A 109 -3.62 -3.36 1.50
CA SER A 109 -3.55 -4.27 0.35
C SER A 109 -2.23 -5.01 0.39
N CYS A 110 -2.28 -6.34 0.34
CA CYS A 110 -1.12 -7.22 0.23
C CYS A 110 -1.17 -7.96 -1.10
N VAL A 111 -0.10 -7.87 -1.89
CA VAL A 111 0.02 -8.53 -3.19
C VAL A 111 1.18 -9.52 -3.14
N HIS A 112 0.95 -10.75 -3.61
CA HIS A 112 1.95 -11.82 -3.52
C HIS A 112 1.76 -12.90 -4.60
N GLU A 113 2.80 -13.71 -4.78
CA GLU A 113 2.81 -14.87 -5.71
C GLU A 113 2.68 -16.21 -4.97
N GLU A 114 2.72 -16.22 -3.64
CA GLU A 114 2.73 -17.45 -2.84
C GLU A 114 1.41 -18.25 -2.89
N ASN A 115 1.51 -19.55 -2.62
CA ASN A 115 0.36 -20.40 -2.32
C ASN A 115 -0.15 -20.12 -0.90
N GLY A 116 -1.46 -19.94 -0.74
CA GLY A 116 -2.09 -19.58 0.54
C GLY A 116 -2.35 -18.08 0.70
N PHE A 117 -2.44 -17.65 1.96
CA PHE A 117 -2.77 -16.29 2.38
C PHE A 117 -1.80 -15.84 3.49
N PHE A 118 -1.45 -14.57 3.48
CA PHE A 118 -0.74 -13.90 4.55
C PHE A 118 -1.68 -13.39 5.64
N ASP A 119 -1.15 -13.29 6.85
CA ASP A 119 -1.81 -12.61 7.96
C ASP A 119 -1.65 -11.10 7.83
N LEU A 120 -2.73 -10.43 7.41
CA LEU A 120 -2.73 -8.98 7.19
C LEU A 120 -2.54 -8.18 8.47
N GLN A 121 -2.99 -8.69 9.63
CA GLN A 121 -2.78 -8.02 10.91
C GLN A 121 -1.30 -8.05 11.26
N LYS A 122 -0.66 -9.21 11.12
CA LYS A 122 0.78 -9.33 11.34
C LYS A 122 1.60 -8.45 10.41
N ILE A 123 1.21 -8.34 9.13
CA ILE A 123 1.87 -7.42 8.18
C ILE A 123 1.73 -5.97 8.64
N TYR A 124 0.51 -5.56 9.02
CA TYR A 124 0.25 -4.21 9.52
C TYR A 124 1.11 -3.90 10.76
N ASP A 125 1.14 -4.83 11.72
CA ASP A 125 1.92 -4.72 12.95
C ASP A 125 3.41 -4.61 12.66
N MET A 126 3.97 -5.40 11.74
CA MET A 126 5.38 -5.29 11.35
C MET A 126 5.72 -3.95 10.70
N ILE A 127 4.78 -3.31 9.99
CA ILE A 127 5.03 -2.02 9.34
C ILE A 127 5.04 -0.88 10.37
N TYR A 128 4.18 -0.94 11.40
CA TYR A 128 4.01 0.15 12.37
C TYR A 128 4.69 -0.05 13.72
N LEU A 129 4.85 -1.28 14.20
CA LEU A 129 5.43 -1.60 15.51
C LEU A 129 6.95 -1.86 15.48
N THR A 130 7.55 -1.96 14.29
CA THR A 130 9.00 -2.14 14.14
C THR A 130 9.76 -0.80 14.01
N LYS A 131 9.17 0.29 14.51
CA LYS A 131 9.81 1.61 14.60
C LYS A 131 10.36 1.89 16.00
#